data_AF-A0A2P2CZZ4-F1
#
_entry.id   AF-A0A2P2CZZ4-F1
#
_cell.length_a   1.000
_cell.length_b   1.000
_cell.length_c   1.000
_cell.angle_alpha   90.00
_cell.angle_beta   90.00
_cell.angle_gamma   90.00
#
_symmetry.space_group_name_H-M   'P 1'
#
loop_
_entity.id
_entity.type
_entity.pdbx_description
1 polymer ?
#
loop_
_entity_poly.entity_id
_entity_poly.type
_entity_poly.pdbx_seq_one_letter_code
_entity_poly.pdbx_strand_id
1 'polypeptide(L)'
;MKSIAKFSFILLFLILGNGISGQNNAEKESKGSEGVEYYPLAYYDDRLLVKEVSFFRRHADNGKGEFMDVMVELENRDFDAANFSIYILAVNETPLSKVDDRRELVPFPKWRQFDVEEETKVVNFQNLVPVKLDSKNVWGEKKFAEVKKNYDEKIAKGEKVKFPNPNLDTLVHYLTNNPKDALPIVLYGEEGPAKDKVLISNFVPQTAEDLQKQKHDTLSKHTYTIYNAKYKSTIFSHHYTEYRPGYFTFNKVVVLIFNPQKEKNKLVYRKIIDINGLKLVN
;
A
#
# COMPACT_ATOMS: atom_id res chain seq x y z
N MET A 1 17.49 33.49 -69.63
CA MET A 1 16.65 32.33 -69.26
C MET A 1 17.55 31.21 -68.74
N LYS A 2 17.70 31.11 -67.42
CA LYS A 2 18.53 30.11 -66.74
C LYS A 2 17.88 29.74 -65.39
N SER A 3 17.40 28.50 -65.32
CA SER A 3 17.34 27.58 -64.17
C SER A 3 17.32 28.14 -62.74
N ILE A 4 16.12 28.30 -62.16
CA ILE A 4 15.87 28.15 -60.71
C ILE A 4 14.47 27.58 -60.52
N ALA A 5 14.33 26.24 -60.53
CA ALA A 5 13.09 25.56 -60.13
C ALA A 5 13.36 24.07 -59.89
N LYS A 6 14.18 23.75 -58.88
CA LYS A 6 14.32 22.40 -58.34
C LYS A 6 14.62 22.52 -56.85
N PHE A 7 13.58 22.59 -56.01
CA PHE A 7 13.56 22.21 -54.58
C PHE A 7 12.24 22.70 -53.96
N SER A 8 11.11 22.08 -54.31
CA SER A 8 9.88 22.19 -53.50
C SER A 8 8.83 21.14 -53.90
N PHE A 9 9.24 19.87 -54.02
CA PHE A 9 8.32 18.75 -54.24
C PHE A 9 8.67 17.50 -53.39
N ILE A 10 9.39 17.71 -52.29
CA ILE A 10 9.78 16.67 -51.30
C ILE A 10 9.11 16.93 -49.94
N LEU A 11 8.11 17.80 -49.86
CA LEU A 11 7.34 18.05 -48.64
C LEU A 11 5.89 17.52 -48.69
N LEU A 12 5.50 16.83 -49.77
CA LEU A 12 4.15 16.30 -49.96
C LEU A 12 4.05 14.76 -49.91
N PHE A 13 5.17 14.06 -49.68
CA PHE A 13 5.20 12.59 -49.50
C PHE A 13 5.31 12.14 -48.03
N LEU A 14 5.23 13.07 -47.08
CA LEU A 14 5.35 12.80 -45.63
C LEU A 14 4.00 12.60 -44.91
N ILE A 15 2.87 12.55 -45.63
CA ILE A 15 1.52 12.52 -45.02
C ILE A 15 0.73 11.23 -45.30
N LEU A 16 1.27 10.26 -46.06
CA LEU A 16 0.56 9.00 -46.34
C LEU A 16 1.47 7.79 -46.17
N GLY A 17 1.48 7.23 -44.96
CA GLY A 17 2.06 5.92 -44.69
C GLY A 17 2.52 5.75 -43.25
N ASN A 18 1.60 5.28 -42.38
CA ASN A 18 1.84 4.23 -41.37
C ASN A 18 0.61 4.11 -40.46
N GLY A 19 -0.32 3.26 -40.88
CA GLY A 19 -1.22 2.58 -39.95
C GLY A 19 -0.53 1.35 -39.37
N ILE A 20 -0.69 1.19 -38.05
CA ILE A 20 -0.75 -0.09 -37.33
C ILE A 20 0.57 -0.86 -37.13
N SER A 21 0.92 -0.97 -35.84
CA SER A 21 1.55 -2.11 -35.14
C SER A 21 2.89 -1.78 -34.48
N GLY A 22 2.99 -2.11 -33.19
CA GLY A 22 4.25 -2.19 -32.47
C GLY A 22 4.35 -1.32 -31.21
N GLN A 23 3.42 -1.46 -30.26
CA GLN A 23 3.85 -1.51 -28.85
C GLN A 23 4.77 -2.72 -28.71
N ASN A 24 6.04 -2.56 -29.04
CA ASN A 24 7.11 -3.52 -28.76
C ASN A 24 8.40 -2.71 -28.73
N ASN A 25 8.63 -2.03 -27.60
CA ASN A 25 9.96 -1.56 -27.19
C ASN A 25 9.90 -1.32 -25.68
N ALA A 26 9.72 -2.42 -24.94
CA ALA A 26 9.98 -2.50 -23.51
C ALA A 26 10.77 -3.78 -23.24
N GLU A 27 11.92 -3.93 -23.91
CA GLU A 27 12.95 -4.91 -23.55
C GLU A 27 14.28 -4.39 -24.09
N LYS A 28 14.84 -3.42 -23.38
CA LYS A 28 16.30 -3.30 -23.28
C LYS A 28 16.66 -3.93 -21.95
N GLU A 29 17.14 -5.16 -22.00
CA GLU A 29 17.88 -5.77 -20.90
C GLU A 29 19.08 -4.85 -20.55
N SER A 30 18.93 -4.05 -19.50
CA SER A 30 20.08 -3.41 -18.88
C SER A 30 20.77 -4.44 -18.00
N LYS A 31 21.93 -4.92 -18.45
CA LYS A 31 22.88 -5.63 -17.60
C LYS A 31 23.30 -4.74 -16.43
N GLY A 32 23.16 -5.26 -15.22
CA GLY A 32 23.96 -4.84 -14.06
C GLY A 32 23.52 -3.55 -13.37
N SER A 33 22.35 -3.56 -12.76
CA SER A 33 22.18 -2.89 -11.47
C SER A 33 21.16 -3.70 -10.68
N GLU A 34 21.44 -4.03 -9.42
CA GLU A 34 20.43 -4.46 -8.43
C GLU A 34 19.48 -3.29 -8.10
N GLY A 35 19.02 -2.58 -9.13
CA GLY A 35 18.03 -1.53 -9.05
C GLY A 35 16.67 -2.20 -8.91
N VAL A 36 15.97 -1.85 -7.84
CA VAL A 36 14.59 -2.25 -7.60
C VAL A 36 13.79 -1.99 -8.88
N GLU A 37 13.23 -3.06 -9.45
CA GLU A 37 12.35 -3.00 -10.61
C GLU A 37 11.26 -1.93 -10.36
N TYR A 38 11.20 -0.95 -11.25
CA TYR A 38 10.33 0.23 -11.13
C TYR A 38 8.90 -0.16 -10.73
N TYR A 39 8.28 0.66 -9.88
CA TYR A 39 6.93 0.39 -9.37
C TYR A 39 5.96 0.05 -10.50
N PRO A 40 5.23 -1.06 -10.39
CA PRO A 40 4.20 -1.40 -11.36
C PRO A 40 3.17 -0.26 -11.40
N LEU A 41 3.06 0.37 -12.57
CA LEU A 41 2.05 1.40 -12.82
C LEU A 41 0.68 0.74 -12.81
N ALA A 42 -0.29 1.41 -12.18
CA ALA A 42 -1.67 0.92 -12.17
C ALA A 42 -2.30 1.13 -13.54
N TYR A 43 -2.90 0.07 -14.10
CA TYR A 43 -3.63 0.12 -15.36
C TYR A 43 -5.12 0.24 -15.07
N TYR A 44 -5.63 1.47 -15.23
CA TYR A 44 -7.02 1.81 -14.99
C TYR A 44 -7.98 0.81 -15.66
N ASP A 45 -9.07 0.51 -14.95
CA ASP A 45 -10.17 -0.32 -15.43
C ASP A 45 -11.42 0.56 -15.41
N ASP A 46 -12.07 0.73 -16.57
CA ASP A 46 -13.17 1.67 -16.75
C ASP A 46 -14.39 1.32 -15.90
N ARG A 47 -14.52 0.05 -15.48
CA ARG A 47 -15.60 -0.45 -14.64
C ARG A 47 -15.44 0.00 -13.18
N LEU A 48 -14.21 0.26 -12.73
CA LEU A 48 -13.89 0.59 -11.35
C LEU A 48 -13.71 2.10 -11.19
N LEU A 49 -14.53 2.72 -10.34
CA LEU A 49 -14.30 4.08 -9.85
C LEU A 49 -14.08 4.07 -8.34
N VAL A 50 -12.97 4.64 -7.88
CA VAL A 50 -12.73 4.90 -6.46
C VAL A 50 -13.21 6.31 -6.15
N LYS A 51 -14.30 6.46 -5.40
CA LYS A 51 -14.89 7.77 -5.07
C LYS A 51 -14.07 8.49 -4.03
N GLU A 52 -13.91 7.86 -2.89
CA GLU A 52 -13.27 8.45 -1.74
C GLU A 52 -12.44 7.41 -0.99
N VAL A 53 -11.34 7.89 -0.41
CA VAL A 53 -10.59 7.17 0.59
C VAL A 53 -10.53 8.07 1.82
N SER A 54 -11.26 7.70 2.86
CA SER A 54 -11.37 8.46 4.11
C SER A 54 -10.69 7.68 5.23
N PHE A 55 -10.23 8.40 6.26
CA PHE A 55 -9.50 7.81 7.39
C PHE A 55 -10.08 8.31 8.68
N PHE A 56 -10.21 7.42 9.65
CA PHE A 56 -10.62 7.75 11.00
C PHE A 56 -9.66 7.13 12.00
N ARG A 57 -9.35 7.90 13.03
CA ARG A 57 -8.42 7.49 14.07
C ARG A 57 -9.16 7.49 15.40
N ARG A 58 -9.20 6.33 16.06
CA ARG A 58 -9.91 6.16 17.33
C ARG A 58 -9.13 5.34 18.32
N HIS A 59 -9.37 5.63 19.60
CA HIS A 59 -8.91 4.76 20.67
C HIS A 59 -9.61 3.40 20.56
N ALA A 60 -8.87 2.34 20.86
CA ALA A 60 -9.46 1.03 21.04
C ALA A 60 -10.35 1.04 22.28
N ASP A 61 -11.46 0.30 22.24
CA ASP A 61 -12.46 0.26 23.33
C ASP A 61 -11.85 -0.18 24.68
N ASN A 62 -10.74 -0.91 24.65
CA ASN A 62 -10.00 -1.36 25.82
C ASN A 62 -9.00 -0.31 26.38
N GLY A 63 -8.84 0.84 25.72
CA GLY A 63 -7.89 1.89 26.08
C GLY A 63 -6.40 1.56 25.89
N LYS A 64 -6.05 0.35 25.41
CA LYS A 64 -4.67 -0.14 25.30
C LYS A 64 -4.01 0.15 23.96
N GLY A 65 -4.76 0.67 23.01
CA GLY A 65 -4.26 0.91 21.67
C GLY A 65 -5.13 1.86 20.88
N GLU A 66 -4.93 1.79 19.57
CA GLU A 66 -5.56 2.67 18.59
C GLU A 66 -5.93 1.88 17.36
N PHE A 67 -7.05 2.27 16.75
CA PHE A 67 -7.42 1.90 15.40
C PHE A 67 -7.23 3.06 14.44
N MET A 68 -6.56 2.77 13.33
CA MET A 68 -6.69 3.52 12.09
C MET A 68 -7.69 2.77 11.21
N ASP A 69 -8.87 3.33 11.06
CA ASP A 69 -9.89 2.82 10.17
C ASP A 69 -9.79 3.53 8.81
N VAL A 70 -9.63 2.75 7.75
CA VAL A 70 -9.59 3.27 6.38
C VAL A 70 -10.87 2.87 5.68
N MET A 71 -11.62 3.85 5.20
CA MET A 71 -12.82 3.65 4.40
C MET A 71 -12.46 3.86 2.93
N VAL A 72 -12.71 2.87 2.09
CA VAL A 72 -12.56 2.96 0.64
C VAL A 72 -13.93 2.79 0.00
N GLU A 73 -14.41 3.84 -0.66
CA GLU A 73 -15.66 3.80 -1.41
C GLU A 73 -15.41 3.49 -2.88
N LEU A 74 -16.00 2.39 -3.35
CA LEU A 74 -15.91 1.91 -4.72
C LEU A 74 -17.27 2.02 -5.40
N GLU A 75 -17.26 2.39 -6.67
CA GLU A 75 -18.42 2.40 -7.55
C GLU A 75 -18.15 1.56 -8.79
N ASN A 76 -19.15 0.75 -9.16
CA ASN A 76 -19.19 0.05 -10.42
C ASN A 76 -19.83 0.95 -11.48
N ARG A 77 -19.14 1.17 -12.60
CA ARG A 77 -19.67 1.93 -13.74
C ARG A 77 -20.35 1.04 -14.78
N ASP A 78 -20.30 -0.27 -14.60
CA ASP A 78 -20.87 -1.26 -15.50
C ASP A 78 -22.15 -1.89 -14.92
N PHE A 79 -22.99 -2.43 -15.79
CA PHE A 79 -24.23 -3.12 -15.41
C PHE A 79 -23.96 -4.51 -14.84
N ASP A 80 -22.88 -5.15 -15.28
CA ASP A 80 -22.48 -6.48 -14.84
C ASP A 80 -21.64 -6.42 -13.56
N ALA A 81 -21.71 -7.47 -12.75
CA ALA A 81 -20.88 -7.59 -11.57
C ALA A 81 -19.41 -7.85 -11.94
N ALA A 82 -18.49 -7.14 -11.28
CA ALA A 82 -17.05 -7.27 -11.51
C ALA A 82 -16.32 -7.70 -10.23
N ASN A 83 -15.38 -8.64 -10.38
CA ASN A 83 -14.56 -9.12 -9.28
C ASN A 83 -13.24 -8.35 -9.25
N PHE A 84 -12.87 -7.86 -8.08
CA PHE A 84 -11.57 -7.24 -7.81
C PHE A 84 -10.97 -7.84 -6.55
N SER A 85 -9.73 -7.49 -6.23
CA SER A 85 -9.14 -7.76 -4.93
C SER A 85 -8.39 -6.55 -4.42
N ILE A 86 -8.32 -6.37 -3.09
CA ILE A 86 -7.76 -5.17 -2.48
C ILE A 86 -6.76 -5.50 -1.37
N TYR A 87 -5.67 -4.74 -1.33
CA TYR A 87 -4.83 -4.59 -0.15
C TYR A 87 -4.96 -3.18 0.39
N ILE A 88 -5.11 -3.09 1.71
CA ILE A 88 -5.00 -1.83 2.43
C ILE A 88 -3.89 -2.02 3.46
N LEU A 89 -2.87 -1.16 3.37
CA LEU A 89 -1.70 -1.20 4.22
C LEU A 89 -1.60 0.13 4.96
N ALA A 90 -1.60 0.09 6.28
CA ALA A 90 -1.30 1.24 7.12
C ALA A 90 0.12 1.09 7.66
N VAL A 91 0.95 2.12 7.53
CA VAL A 91 2.33 2.13 8.03
C VAL A 91 2.62 3.39 8.84
N ASN A 92 3.62 3.25 9.72
CA ASN A 92 4.38 4.40 10.19
C ASN A 92 5.75 4.38 9.54
N GLU A 93 6.00 5.37 8.68
CA GLU A 93 7.27 5.60 8.02
C GLU A 93 7.88 6.91 8.53
N THR A 94 9.07 6.84 9.11
CA THR A 94 9.80 8.04 9.55
C THR A 94 11.19 8.09 8.90
N PRO A 95 11.73 9.29 8.69
CA PRO A 95 13.16 9.46 8.43
C PRO A 95 14.00 8.73 9.47
N LEU A 96 15.12 8.13 9.05
CA LEU A 96 16.08 7.47 9.94
C LEU A 96 16.60 8.44 11.01
N SER A 97 16.75 9.71 10.62
CA SER A 97 17.12 10.82 11.50
C SER A 97 16.27 10.99 12.76
N LYS A 98 14.97 10.68 12.69
CA LYS A 98 14.03 10.82 13.81
C LYS A 98 14.00 9.58 14.70
N VAL A 99 14.60 8.49 14.25
CA VAL A 99 14.70 7.23 14.97
C VAL A 99 16.06 7.12 15.68
N ASP A 100 17.09 7.81 15.18
CA ASP A 100 18.40 7.85 15.82
C ASP A 100 18.47 8.90 16.93
N ASP A 101 18.44 8.43 18.19
CA ASP A 101 18.58 9.25 19.40
C ASP A 101 19.82 10.15 19.38
N ARG A 102 20.90 9.76 18.66
CA ARG A 102 22.14 10.55 18.60
C ARG A 102 21.95 11.88 17.89
N ARG A 103 21.00 11.95 16.97
CA ARG A 103 20.76 13.13 16.13
C ARG A 103 19.88 14.18 16.81
N GLU A 104 19.13 13.78 17.85
CA GLU A 104 18.48 14.75 18.74
C GLU A 104 19.53 15.62 19.46
N LEU A 105 20.69 15.04 19.79
CA LEU A 105 21.78 15.74 20.47
C LEU A 105 22.62 16.63 19.54
N VAL A 106 22.80 16.21 18.28
CA VAL A 106 23.59 16.95 17.28
C VAL A 106 22.77 17.12 16.00
N PRO A 107 22.07 18.26 15.82
CA PRO A 107 21.23 18.47 14.66
C PRO A 107 22.06 18.59 13.38
N PHE A 108 21.47 18.17 12.26
CA PHE A 108 22.15 18.25 10.97
C PHE A 108 22.48 19.70 10.60
N PRO A 109 23.71 19.99 10.11
CA PRO A 109 24.11 21.35 9.81
C PRO A 109 23.27 21.96 8.69
N LYS A 110 22.63 23.10 8.96
CA LYS A 110 21.73 23.81 8.01
C LYS A 110 22.36 24.21 6.67
N TRP A 111 23.70 24.27 6.60
CA TRP A 111 24.44 24.65 5.40
C TRP A 111 24.64 23.50 4.41
N ARG A 112 24.44 22.24 4.82
CA ARG A 112 24.38 21.12 3.87
C ARG A 112 22.95 20.96 3.39
N GLN A 113 22.79 20.85 2.07
CA GLN A 113 21.48 20.71 1.44
C GLN A 113 20.96 19.28 1.47
N PHE A 114 21.85 18.29 1.45
CA PHE A 114 21.48 16.89 1.33
C PHE A 114 21.84 16.11 2.58
N ASP A 115 20.82 15.46 3.15
CA ASP A 115 20.94 14.66 4.35
C ASP A 115 20.46 13.25 4.09
N VAL A 116 21.41 12.33 3.99
CA VAL A 116 21.16 10.92 3.67
C VAL A 116 20.21 10.27 4.68
N GLU A 117 20.33 10.62 5.96
CA GLU A 117 19.51 10.01 7.03
C GLU A 117 18.10 10.62 7.09
N GLU A 118 17.91 11.86 6.66
CA GLU A 118 16.58 12.44 6.50
C GLU A 118 15.84 11.83 5.30
N GLU A 119 16.57 11.57 4.22
CA GLU A 119 16.05 10.93 3.00
C GLU A 119 15.78 9.44 3.19
N THR A 120 16.60 8.75 3.98
CA THR A 120 16.42 7.32 4.25
C THR A 120 15.19 7.10 5.12
N LYS A 121 14.12 6.59 4.53
CA LYS A 121 12.87 6.27 5.24
C LYS A 121 12.91 4.87 5.83
N VAL A 122 12.46 4.76 7.08
CA VAL A 122 12.38 3.51 7.83
C VAL A 122 10.94 3.28 8.25
N VAL A 123 10.46 2.04 8.10
CA VAL A 123 9.14 1.62 8.56
C VAL A 123 9.24 1.12 9.99
N ASN A 124 8.66 1.86 10.94
CA ASN A 124 8.69 1.50 12.37
C ASN A 124 7.72 0.38 12.70
N PHE A 125 6.55 0.39 12.06
CA PHE A 125 5.58 -0.69 12.10
C PHE A 125 4.61 -0.60 10.93
N GLN A 126 3.96 -1.72 10.65
CA GLN A 126 2.99 -1.86 9.59
C GLN A 126 1.83 -2.76 10.03
N ASN A 127 0.67 -2.55 9.43
CA ASN A 127 -0.45 -3.47 9.55
C ASN A 127 -1.16 -3.59 8.19
N LEU A 128 -1.21 -4.81 7.65
CA LEU A 128 -1.79 -5.13 6.35
C LEU A 128 -3.13 -5.85 6.54
N VAL A 129 -4.09 -5.49 5.68
CA VAL A 129 -5.39 -6.15 5.55
C VAL A 129 -5.45 -6.81 4.16
N PRO A 130 -5.85 -8.09 4.05
CA PRO A 130 -6.52 -8.91 5.07
C PRO A 130 -5.59 -9.71 6.01
N VAL A 131 -4.39 -10.07 5.55
CA VAL A 131 -3.45 -10.95 6.27
C VAL A 131 -2.23 -10.15 6.73
N LYS A 132 -1.74 -10.43 7.95
CA LYS A 132 -0.51 -9.82 8.46
C LYS A 132 0.69 -10.25 7.62
N LEU A 133 1.54 -9.29 7.29
CA LEU A 133 2.68 -9.50 6.40
C LEU A 133 3.95 -9.79 7.20
N ASP A 134 4.55 -10.96 6.93
CA ASP A 134 5.81 -11.36 7.54
C ASP A 134 7.01 -10.78 6.78
N SER A 135 7.93 -10.12 7.50
CA SER A 135 9.14 -9.53 6.92
C SER A 135 10.04 -10.57 6.22
N LYS A 136 10.01 -11.83 6.67
CA LYS A 136 10.74 -12.95 6.04
C LYS A 136 10.27 -13.20 4.60
N ASN A 137 8.95 -13.13 4.36
CA ASN A 137 8.36 -13.40 3.05
C ASN A 137 8.68 -12.26 2.07
N VAL A 138 8.70 -11.03 2.56
CA VAL A 138 8.97 -9.83 1.74
C VAL A 138 10.43 -9.78 1.28
N TRP A 139 11.38 -9.99 2.20
CA TRP A 139 12.82 -9.93 1.87
C TRP A 139 13.38 -11.20 1.23
N GLY A 140 12.69 -12.33 1.41
CA GLY A 140 13.24 -13.64 1.12
C GLY A 140 14.30 -14.07 2.12
N GLU A 141 14.69 -15.35 2.05
CA GLU A 141 15.52 -15.97 3.09
C GLU A 141 16.93 -15.39 3.19
N LYS A 142 17.55 -15.06 2.05
CA LYS A 142 18.93 -14.55 1.99
C LYS A 142 19.08 -13.20 2.68
N LYS A 143 18.27 -12.21 2.26
CA LYS A 143 18.31 -10.85 2.82
C LYS A 143 17.82 -10.83 4.26
N PHE A 144 16.83 -11.66 4.61
CA PHE A 144 16.41 -11.81 5.99
C PHE A 144 17.54 -12.34 6.89
N ALA A 145 18.30 -13.34 6.44
CA ALA A 145 19.43 -13.88 7.20
C ALA A 145 20.55 -12.85 7.41
N GLU A 146 20.85 -12.04 6.40
CA GLU A 146 21.82 -10.94 6.50
C GLU A 146 21.38 -9.88 7.52
N VAL A 147 20.12 -9.43 7.41
CA VAL A 147 19.54 -8.47 8.35
C VAL A 147 19.53 -9.02 9.77
N LYS A 148 19.20 -10.30 9.93
CA LYS A 148 19.24 -10.98 11.22
C LYS A 148 20.64 -11.06 11.81
N LYS A 149 21.65 -11.41 11.00
CA LYS A 149 23.05 -11.41 11.45
C LYS A 149 23.47 -10.02 11.93
N ASN A 150 23.17 -8.97 11.17
CA ASN A 150 23.49 -7.59 11.55
C ASN A 150 22.77 -7.15 12.85
N TYR A 151 21.54 -7.61 13.03
CA TYR A 151 20.77 -7.38 14.26
C TYR A 151 21.38 -8.09 15.46
N ASP A 152 21.73 -9.37 15.32
CA ASP A 152 22.35 -10.18 16.37
C ASP A 152 23.73 -9.61 16.78
N GLU A 153 24.51 -9.10 15.82
CA GLU A 153 25.78 -8.43 16.08
C GLU A 153 25.61 -7.13 16.89
N LYS A 154 24.56 -6.33 16.63
CA LYS A 154 24.27 -5.12 17.40
C LYS A 154 23.81 -5.44 18.82
N ILE A 155 23.00 -6.48 18.98
CA ILE A 155 22.61 -6.98 20.31
C ILE A 155 23.85 -7.47 21.08
N ALA A 156 24.74 -8.22 20.43
CA ALA A 156 25.96 -8.70 21.06
C ALA A 156 26.87 -7.55 21.55
N LYS A 157 26.82 -6.39 20.88
CA LYS A 157 27.49 -5.14 21.31
C LYS A 157 26.79 -4.42 22.46
N GLY A 158 25.63 -4.90 22.92
CA GLY A 158 24.83 -4.30 23.98
C GLY A 158 23.91 -3.16 23.53
N GLU A 159 23.73 -2.96 22.23
CA GLU A 159 22.86 -1.91 21.70
C GLU A 159 21.38 -2.31 21.85
N LYS A 160 20.53 -1.36 22.28
CA LYS A 160 19.07 -1.55 22.33
C LYS A 160 18.46 -1.30 20.95
N VAL A 161 18.43 -2.32 20.11
CA VAL A 161 17.94 -2.22 18.73
C VAL A 161 16.65 -3.03 18.55
N LYS A 162 15.71 -2.52 17.74
CA LYS A 162 14.53 -3.27 17.30
C LYS A 162 14.82 -3.95 15.97
N PHE A 163 14.26 -5.14 15.75
CA PHE A 163 14.39 -5.81 14.46
C PHE A 163 13.75 -4.92 13.37
N PRO A 164 14.47 -4.62 12.28
CA PRO A 164 13.97 -3.68 11.27
C PRO A 164 12.84 -4.28 10.45
N ASN A 165 11.99 -3.43 9.89
CA ASN A 165 10.98 -3.82 8.90
C ASN A 165 11.46 -3.50 7.47
N PRO A 166 10.89 -4.17 6.45
CA PRO A 166 11.12 -3.79 5.06
C PRO A 166 10.66 -2.36 4.76
N ASN A 167 11.37 -1.68 3.85
CA ASN A 167 10.97 -0.35 3.38
C ASN A 167 9.61 -0.41 2.67
N LEU A 168 8.88 0.71 2.68
CA LEU A 168 7.56 0.81 2.05
C LEU A 168 7.56 0.35 0.60
N ASP A 169 8.62 0.66 -0.13
CA ASP A 169 8.74 0.34 -1.55
C ASP A 169 8.87 -1.17 -1.78
N THR A 170 9.66 -1.82 -0.94
CA THR A 170 9.81 -3.28 -0.96
C THR A 170 8.49 -3.96 -0.60
N LEU A 171 7.74 -3.40 0.36
CA LEU A 171 6.43 -3.90 0.75
C LEU A 171 5.42 -3.78 -0.41
N VAL A 172 5.31 -2.61 -1.02
CA VAL A 172 4.37 -2.37 -2.14
C VAL A 172 4.73 -3.22 -3.36
N HIS A 173 6.01 -3.36 -3.66
CA HIS A 173 6.49 -4.22 -4.75
C HIS A 173 6.13 -5.69 -4.49
N TYR A 174 6.39 -6.20 -3.29
CA TYR A 174 6.01 -7.56 -2.90
C TYR A 174 4.50 -7.79 -3.02
N LEU A 175 3.68 -6.87 -2.52
CA LEU A 175 2.21 -6.96 -2.57
C LEU A 175 1.68 -6.92 -4.00
N THR A 176 2.32 -6.15 -4.88
CA THR A 176 1.89 -6.09 -6.28
C THR A 176 2.20 -7.39 -7.03
N ASN A 177 3.30 -8.06 -6.69
CA ASN A 177 3.68 -9.34 -7.31
C ASN A 177 2.87 -10.52 -6.74
N ASN A 178 2.27 -10.37 -5.55
CA ASN A 178 1.49 -11.41 -4.88
C ASN A 178 0.03 -11.00 -4.63
N PRO A 179 -0.77 -10.68 -5.65
CA PRO A 179 -2.16 -10.24 -5.47
C PRO A 179 -3.12 -11.37 -5.04
N LYS A 180 -2.63 -12.61 -4.87
CA LYS A 180 -3.45 -13.78 -4.54
C LYS A 180 -3.98 -13.75 -3.12
N ASP A 181 -3.24 -13.14 -2.19
CA ASP A 181 -3.64 -13.06 -0.78
C ASP A 181 -4.44 -11.77 -0.48
N ALA A 182 -4.78 -11.00 -1.52
CA ALA A 182 -5.59 -9.79 -1.41
C ALA A 182 -7.03 -10.14 -1.07
N LEU A 183 -7.71 -9.23 -0.38
CA LEU A 183 -9.11 -9.42 0.01
C LEU A 183 -9.97 -9.43 -1.27
N PRO A 184 -10.64 -10.54 -1.61
CA PRO A 184 -11.53 -10.58 -2.77
C PRO A 184 -12.76 -9.71 -2.51
N ILE A 185 -13.12 -8.90 -3.50
CA ILE A 185 -14.27 -8.01 -3.46
C ILE A 185 -15.09 -8.17 -4.74
N VAL A 186 -16.40 -8.02 -4.61
CA VAL A 186 -17.34 -8.06 -5.73
C VAL A 186 -18.03 -6.72 -5.80
N LEU A 187 -17.86 -6.03 -6.92
CA LEU A 187 -18.60 -4.81 -7.23
C LEU A 187 -19.85 -5.20 -8.01
N TYR A 188 -20.99 -5.09 -7.36
CA TYR A 188 -22.28 -5.45 -7.96
C TYR A 188 -22.78 -4.37 -8.92
N GLY A 189 -23.39 -4.77 -10.02
CA GLY A 189 -24.09 -3.89 -10.95
C GLY A 189 -25.60 -3.89 -10.69
N GLU A 190 -26.39 -4.12 -11.74
CA GLU A 190 -27.86 -3.99 -11.69
C GLU A 190 -28.55 -5.04 -10.82
N GLU A 191 -28.06 -6.29 -10.83
CA GLU A 191 -28.65 -7.39 -10.05
C GLU A 191 -28.52 -7.22 -8.53
N GLY A 192 -27.54 -6.41 -8.10
CA GLY A 192 -27.26 -6.15 -6.68
C GLY A 192 -26.74 -7.38 -5.91
N PRO A 193 -26.34 -7.19 -4.63
CA PRO A 193 -25.94 -8.29 -3.76
C PRO A 193 -27.15 -9.07 -3.23
N ALA A 194 -26.97 -10.38 -3.06
CA ALA A 194 -27.87 -11.20 -2.25
C ALA A 194 -27.80 -10.76 -0.76
N LYS A 195 -28.87 -11.03 0.01
CA LYS A 195 -29.00 -10.55 1.40
C LYS A 195 -27.84 -10.95 2.32
N ASP A 196 -27.26 -12.12 2.10
CA ASP A 196 -26.09 -12.66 2.81
C ASP A 196 -24.78 -11.97 2.44
N LYS A 197 -24.71 -11.31 1.27
CA LYS A 197 -23.50 -10.65 0.76
C LYS A 197 -23.52 -9.14 0.95
N VAL A 198 -24.60 -8.59 1.51
CA VAL A 198 -24.71 -7.16 1.82
C VAL A 198 -23.67 -6.74 2.85
N LEU A 199 -23.42 -7.58 3.87
CA LEU A 199 -22.45 -7.32 4.92
C LEU A 199 -21.50 -8.51 5.05
N ILE A 200 -20.23 -8.31 4.72
CA ILE A 200 -19.18 -9.30 4.90
C ILE A 200 -18.18 -8.73 5.90
N SER A 201 -18.00 -9.39 7.04
CA SER A 201 -17.08 -8.92 8.06
C SER A 201 -16.34 -10.10 8.68
N ASN A 202 -15.09 -9.87 9.09
CA ASN A 202 -14.33 -10.83 9.89
C ASN A 202 -14.38 -10.51 11.38
N PHE A 203 -15.43 -9.83 11.83
CA PHE A 203 -15.63 -9.49 13.22
C PHE A 203 -15.63 -10.73 14.11
N VAL A 204 -14.79 -10.71 15.15
CA VAL A 204 -14.72 -11.75 16.17
C VAL A 204 -15.34 -11.17 17.45
N PRO A 205 -16.54 -11.62 17.86
CA PRO A 205 -17.20 -11.12 19.05
C PRO A 205 -16.42 -11.46 20.32
N GLN A 206 -16.61 -10.66 21.37
CA GLN A 206 -16.08 -10.94 22.70
C GLN A 206 -16.67 -12.23 23.26
N THR A 207 -15.83 -13.01 23.95
CA THR A 207 -16.34 -14.11 24.78
C THR A 207 -16.97 -13.56 26.06
N ALA A 208 -17.84 -14.34 26.71
CA ALA A 208 -18.46 -13.92 27.98
C ALA A 208 -17.43 -13.67 29.09
N GLU A 209 -16.28 -14.37 29.06
CA GLU A 209 -15.17 -14.15 30.00
C GLU A 209 -14.43 -12.83 29.74
N ASP A 210 -14.28 -12.47 28.47
CA ASP A 210 -13.64 -11.22 28.03
C ASP A 210 -14.45 -10.00 28.49
N LEU A 211 -15.79 -10.09 28.35
CA LEU A 211 -16.74 -9.10 28.85
C LEU A 211 -16.63 -8.91 30.37
N GLN A 212 -16.54 -10.01 31.14
CA GLN A 212 -16.38 -9.94 32.60
C GLN A 212 -15.03 -9.34 33.02
N LYS A 213 -13.96 -9.63 32.27
CA LYS A 213 -12.61 -9.11 32.54
C LYS A 213 -12.39 -7.71 31.95
N GLN A 214 -13.37 -7.16 31.22
CA GLN A 214 -13.23 -5.94 30.41
C GLN A 214 -11.97 -5.96 29.51
N LYS A 215 -11.62 -7.15 29.02
CA LYS A 215 -10.52 -7.36 28.08
C LYS A 215 -11.12 -7.71 26.74
N HIS A 216 -10.56 -7.16 25.67
CA HIS A 216 -11.01 -7.49 24.32
C HIS A 216 -9.79 -7.91 23.49
N ASP A 217 -9.27 -9.10 23.81
CA ASP A 217 -8.03 -9.62 23.22
C ASP A 217 -8.21 -9.98 21.74
N THR A 218 -9.46 -10.16 21.27
CA THR A 218 -9.82 -10.42 19.87
C THR A 218 -9.89 -9.17 18.99
N LEU A 219 -9.77 -7.95 19.53
CA LEU A 219 -9.79 -6.70 18.75
C LEU A 219 -8.83 -6.70 17.56
N SER A 220 -7.62 -7.19 17.79
CA SER A 220 -6.57 -7.24 16.78
C SER A 220 -6.85 -8.21 15.62
N LYS A 221 -7.87 -9.08 15.77
CA LYS A 221 -8.30 -10.05 14.76
C LYS A 221 -9.38 -9.49 13.83
N HIS A 222 -10.07 -8.44 14.23
CA HIS A 222 -11.01 -7.75 13.36
C HIS A 222 -10.22 -6.83 12.41
N THR A 223 -10.21 -7.15 11.13
CA THR A 223 -9.35 -6.48 10.15
C THR A 223 -10.13 -5.81 9.01
N TYR A 224 -11.36 -6.23 8.72
CA TYR A 224 -12.18 -5.56 7.71
C TYR A 224 -13.69 -5.79 7.86
N THR A 225 -14.44 -4.89 7.24
CA THR A 225 -15.88 -4.98 7.02
C THR A 225 -16.20 -4.42 5.63
N ILE A 226 -16.97 -5.16 4.83
CA ILE A 226 -17.40 -4.77 3.49
C ILE A 226 -18.91 -4.62 3.51
N TYR A 227 -19.39 -3.45 3.09
CA TYR A 227 -20.78 -3.18 2.79
C TYR A 227 -20.95 -3.18 1.28
N ASN A 228 -21.77 -4.09 0.76
CA ASN A 228 -22.10 -4.14 -0.65
C ASN A 228 -23.52 -3.61 -0.87
N ALA A 229 -23.65 -2.78 -1.88
CA ALA A 229 -24.91 -2.25 -2.39
C ALA A 229 -24.91 -2.32 -3.91
N LYS A 230 -26.05 -1.95 -4.50
CA LYS A 230 -26.17 -1.80 -5.96
C LYS A 230 -25.20 -0.71 -6.44
N TYR A 231 -24.35 -1.04 -7.41
CA TYR A 231 -23.31 -0.16 -7.98
C TYR A 231 -22.26 0.38 -7.00
N LYS A 232 -22.31 0.05 -5.71
CA LYS A 232 -21.43 0.64 -4.69
C LYS A 232 -20.99 -0.40 -3.68
N SER A 233 -19.71 -0.38 -3.34
CA SER A 233 -19.19 -1.14 -2.21
C SER A 233 -18.30 -0.26 -1.35
N THR A 234 -18.53 -0.30 -0.05
CA THR A 234 -17.73 0.44 0.93
C THR A 234 -16.93 -0.57 1.75
N ILE A 235 -15.62 -0.40 1.77
CA ILE A 235 -14.69 -1.28 2.47
C ILE A 235 -14.10 -0.51 3.63
N PHE A 236 -14.34 -1.01 4.83
CA PHE A 236 -13.67 -0.57 6.05
C PHE A 236 -12.54 -1.54 6.36
N SER A 237 -11.32 -1.04 6.50
CA SER A 237 -10.20 -1.81 7.02
C SER A 237 -9.78 -1.28 8.37
N HIS A 238 -9.59 -2.18 9.32
CA HIS A 238 -9.35 -1.87 10.73
C HIS A 238 -7.90 -2.19 11.07
N HIS A 239 -7.08 -1.16 11.26
CA HIS A 239 -5.66 -1.31 11.56
C HIS A 239 -5.41 -1.03 13.04
N TYR A 240 -5.35 -2.10 13.84
CA TYR A 240 -5.01 -2.02 15.26
C TYR A 240 -3.50 -1.86 15.49
N THR A 241 -3.15 -1.03 16.47
CA THR A 241 -1.80 -0.97 17.05
C THR A 241 -1.90 -0.76 18.57
N GLU A 242 -1.05 -1.43 19.33
CA GLU A 242 -1.02 -1.35 20.80
C GLU A 242 -0.06 -0.25 21.27
N TYR A 243 -0.41 0.46 22.35
CA TYR A 243 0.47 1.44 22.96
C TYR A 243 1.68 0.76 23.61
N ARG A 244 2.86 1.33 23.38
CA ARG A 244 4.15 0.83 23.88
C ARG A 244 5.12 1.99 24.11
N PRO A 245 6.16 1.85 24.94
CA PRO A 245 7.18 2.88 25.06
C PRO A 245 7.79 3.24 23.69
N GLY A 246 7.89 4.55 23.39
CA GLY A 246 8.26 5.03 22.05
C GLY A 246 7.19 4.71 21.00
N TYR A 247 5.92 4.88 21.36
CA TYR A 247 4.78 4.65 20.47
C TYR A 247 4.80 5.63 19.30
N PHE A 248 4.58 5.09 18.11
CA PHE A 248 4.39 5.85 16.89
C PHE A 248 2.96 5.60 16.38
N THR A 249 2.40 6.60 15.72
CA THR A 249 1.03 6.57 15.18
C THR A 249 1.08 6.20 13.70
N PHE A 250 0.02 5.65 13.12
CA PHE A 250 0.00 5.49 11.65
C PHE A 250 0.13 6.86 10.99
N ASN A 251 0.93 6.94 9.93
CA ASN A 251 1.19 8.19 9.24
C ASN A 251 1.11 8.11 7.71
N LYS A 252 1.04 6.90 7.15
CA LYS A 252 0.75 6.66 5.74
C LYS A 252 -0.21 5.50 5.56
N VAL A 253 -1.04 5.60 4.53
CA VAL A 253 -1.93 4.54 4.08
C VAL A 253 -1.69 4.27 2.60
N VAL A 254 -1.63 3.00 2.24
CA VAL A 254 -1.51 2.54 0.86
C VAL A 254 -2.70 1.68 0.50
N VAL A 255 -3.38 2.03 -0.59
CA VAL A 255 -4.49 1.27 -1.16
C VAL A 255 -4.07 0.74 -2.52
N LEU A 256 -4.14 -0.59 -2.69
CA LEU A 256 -3.84 -1.28 -3.93
C LEU A 256 -5.06 -2.12 -4.32
N ILE A 257 -5.61 -1.91 -5.51
CA ILE A 257 -6.73 -2.71 -6.04
C ILE A 257 -6.25 -3.43 -7.29
N PHE A 258 -6.62 -4.70 -7.40
CA PHE A 258 -6.26 -5.59 -8.47
C PHE A 258 -7.49 -6.13 -9.18
N ASN A 259 -7.36 -6.34 -10.48
CA ASN A 259 -8.32 -7.10 -11.27
C ASN A 259 -7.75 -8.51 -11.51
N PRO A 260 -8.36 -9.56 -10.91
CA PRO A 260 -7.89 -10.94 -11.06
C PRO A 260 -8.07 -11.50 -12.47
N GLN A 261 -8.94 -10.91 -13.30
CA GLN A 261 -9.22 -11.37 -14.67
C GLN A 261 -8.11 -10.98 -15.67
N LYS A 262 -7.27 -9.98 -15.35
CA LYS A 262 -6.15 -9.59 -16.20
C LYS A 262 -5.00 -10.59 -16.05
N GLU A 263 -4.47 -11.12 -17.15
CA GLU A 263 -3.32 -12.05 -17.12
C GLU A 263 -2.01 -11.34 -16.74
N LYS A 264 -1.81 -10.12 -17.25
CA LYS A 264 -0.65 -9.26 -16.98
C LYS A 264 -1.10 -7.94 -16.35
N ASN A 265 -0.26 -7.38 -15.48
CA ASN A 265 -0.49 -6.08 -14.81
C ASN A 265 -1.85 -5.98 -14.13
N LYS A 266 -2.05 -6.82 -13.11
CA LYS A 266 -3.31 -6.92 -12.37
C LYS A 266 -3.66 -5.67 -11.57
N LEU A 267 -2.68 -4.83 -11.23
CA LEU A 267 -2.90 -3.62 -10.45
C LEU A 267 -3.70 -2.60 -11.27
N VAL A 268 -4.91 -2.26 -10.82
CA VAL A 268 -5.81 -1.31 -11.49
C VAL A 268 -5.94 0.03 -10.79
N TYR A 269 -5.63 0.08 -9.49
CA TYR A 269 -5.62 1.31 -8.72
C TYR A 269 -4.51 1.27 -7.68
N ARG A 270 -3.81 2.40 -7.53
CA ARG A 270 -2.79 2.60 -6.52
C ARG A 270 -2.91 4.01 -5.97
N LYS A 271 -2.97 4.12 -4.65
CA LYS A 271 -2.87 5.42 -3.97
C LYS A 271 -2.05 5.27 -2.69
N ILE A 272 -1.04 6.13 -2.54
CA ILE A 272 -0.25 6.29 -1.32
C ILE A 272 -0.63 7.64 -0.75
N ILE A 273 -1.02 7.67 0.52
CA ILE A 273 -1.62 8.84 1.16
C ILE A 273 -0.89 9.09 2.46
N ASP A 274 -0.28 10.26 2.57
CA ASP A 274 0.31 10.73 3.82
C ASP A 274 -0.80 11.29 4.69
N ILE A 275 -0.97 10.73 5.89
CA ILE A 275 -1.99 11.10 6.88
C ILE A 275 -1.37 11.79 8.10
N ASN A 276 -0.20 12.42 7.91
CA ASN A 276 0.46 13.23 8.94
C ASN A 276 -0.48 14.36 9.39
N GLY A 277 -0.79 14.41 10.69
CA GLY A 277 -1.63 15.47 11.28
C GLY A 277 -3.06 15.06 11.63
N LEU A 278 -3.47 13.83 11.33
CA LEU A 278 -4.72 13.26 11.86
C LEU A 278 -4.61 13.11 13.38
N LYS A 279 -5.22 14.06 14.09
CA LYS A 279 -5.37 14.03 15.55
C LYS A 279 -6.48 13.04 15.92
N LEU A 280 -6.34 12.40 17.07
CA LEU A 280 -7.42 11.63 17.68
C LEU A 280 -8.62 12.57 17.88
N VAL A 281 -9.79 12.11 17.48
CA VAL A 281 -11.03 12.84 17.76
C VAL A 281 -11.32 12.65 19.25
N ASN A 282 -11.36 13.77 19.99
CA ASN A 282 -11.68 13.79 21.41
C ASN A 282 -13.12 13.39 21.67
#